data_AF-A0A3P3RJN5-F1
#
_entry.id   AF-A0A3P3RJN5-F1
#
_cell.length_a   1.000
_cell.length_b   1.000
_cell.length_c   1.000
_cell.angle_alpha   90.00
_cell.angle_beta   90.00
_cell.angle_gamma   90.00
#
_symmetry.space_group_name_H-M   'P 1'
#
loop_
_entity.id
_entity.type
_entity.pdbx_description
1 polymer ?
#
loop_
_entity_poly.entity_id
_entity_poly.type
_entity_poly.pdbx_seq_one_letter_code
_entity_poly.pdbx_strand_id
1 'polypeptide(L)' 'MTCAECGNTVTEEGVVTRLDGSVYHFCCPSCEQQFTETYEELHARTSE' A
#
# COMPACT_ATOMS: atom_id res chain seq x y z
N MET A 1 -0.73 7.50 11.91
CA MET A 1 -0.95 6.61 10.76
C MET A 1 0.41 6.10 10.32
N THR A 2 0.51 4.82 10.01
CA THR A 2 1.80 4.15 9.77
C THR A 2 1.81 3.63 8.33
N CYS A 3 2.95 3.77 7.64
CA CYS A 3 3.12 3.30 6.28
C CYS A 3 3.00 1.78 6.22
N ALA A 4 2.15 1.27 5.34
CA ALA A 4 1.91 -0.17 5.19
C ALA A 4 3.13 -0.94 4.65
N GLU A 5 4.01 -0.28 3.88
CA GLU A 5 5.25 -0.88 3.36
C GLU A 5 6.39 -0.88 4.37
N CYS A 6 6.75 0.31 4.87
CA CYS A 6 8.02 0.52 5.57
C CYS A 6 7.85 0.79 7.06
N GLY A 7 6.61 0.89 7.57
CA GLY A 7 6.35 1.11 8.99
C GLY A 7 6.65 2.53 9.50
N ASN A 8 7.00 3.47 8.62
CA ASN A 8 7.29 4.86 9.00
C ASN A 8 6.03 5.67 9.29
N THR A 9 6.17 6.75 10.07
CA THR A 9 5.08 7.69 10.31
C THR A 9 4.69 8.40 9.02
N VAL A 10 3.40 8.35 8.68
CA VAL A 10 2.84 9.06 7.53
C VAL A 10 2.59 10.51 7.92
N THR A 11 3.16 11.44 7.14
CA THR A 11 2.97 12.89 7.27
C THR A 11 1.93 13.40 6.26
N GLU A 12 1.72 14.72 6.16
CA GLU A 12 0.76 15.32 5.21
C GLU A 12 1.06 15.02 3.74
N GLU A 13 2.28 14.62 3.41
CA GLU A 13 2.70 14.19 2.07
C GLU A 13 2.37 12.71 1.78
N GLY A 14 1.70 12.04 2.72
CA GLY A 14 1.29 10.67 2.59
C GLY A 14 0.23 10.45 1.52
N VAL A 15 0.22 9.25 0.98
CA VAL A 15 -0.77 8.79 0.00
C VAL A 15 -1.64 7.69 0.60
N VAL A 16 -2.87 7.58 0.11
CA VAL A 16 -3.87 6.65 0.64
C VAL A 16 -4.49 5.89 -0.51
N THR A 17 -4.34 4.56 -0.48
CA THR A 17 -4.86 3.67 -1.51
C THR A 17 -5.77 2.62 -0.87
N ARG A 18 -6.75 2.15 -1.63
CA ARG A 18 -7.76 1.21 -1.17
C ARG A 18 -7.64 -0.08 -1.98
N LEU A 19 -7.29 -1.18 -1.32
CA LEU A 19 -7.05 -2.49 -1.93
C LEU A 19 -7.96 -3.52 -1.22
N ASP A 20 -8.76 -4.26 -1.97
CA ASP A 20 -9.77 -5.22 -1.48
C ASP A 20 -10.63 -4.72 -0.32
N GLY A 21 -11.09 -3.48 -0.43
CA GLY A 21 -11.92 -2.84 0.58
C GLY A 21 -11.16 -2.39 1.84
N SER A 22 -9.88 -2.71 1.97
CA SER A 22 -9.00 -2.26 3.04
C SER A 22 -8.31 -0.95 2.64
N VAL A 23 -8.20 0.00 3.58
CA VAL A 23 -7.53 1.29 3.37
C VAL A 23 -6.09 1.19 3.86
N TYR A 24 -5.15 1.49 2.97
CA TYR A 24 -3.72 1.49 3.25
C TYR A 24 -3.17 2.92 3.14
N HIS A 25 -2.29 3.26 4.07
CA HIS A 25 -1.62 4.57 4.12
C HIS A 25 -0.14 4.38 3.83
N PHE A 26 0.45 5.29 3.06
CA PHE A 26 1.86 5.25 2.69
C PHE A 26 2.51 6.61 2.92
N CYS A 27 3.80 6.60 3.30
CA CYS A 27 4.55 7.82 3.54
C CYS A 27 4.97 8.54 2.25
N CYS A 28 4.93 7.87 1.10
CA CYS A 28 5.28 8.42 -0.21
C CYS A 28 4.69 7.58 -1.36
N PRO A 29 4.61 8.12 -2.60
CA PRO A 29 4.09 7.40 -3.77
C PRO A 29 4.91 6.16 -4.14
N SER A 30 6.22 6.18 -3.86
CA SER A 30 7.08 5.03 -4.18
C SER A 30 6.77 3.81 -3.32
N CYS A 31 6.39 4.00 -2.05
CA CYS A 31 5.92 2.92 -1.20
C CYS A 31 4.58 2.39 -1.68
N GLU A 32 3.64 3.29 -2.02
CA GLU A 32 2.35 2.87 -2.57
C GLU A 32 2.50 1.97 -3.80
N GLN A 33 3.39 2.35 -4.72
CA GLN A 33 3.61 1.62 -5.96
C GLN A 33 4.18 0.21 -5.70
N GLN A 34 5.24 0.09 -4.90
CA GLN A 34 5.81 -1.22 -4.55
C GLN A 34 4.83 -2.13 -3.79
N PHE A 35 4.04 -1.56 -2.87
CA PHE A 35 3.00 -2.31 -2.16
C PHE A 35 1.98 -2.84 -3.15
N THR A 36 1.48 -1.96 -4.03
CA THR A 36 0.41 -2.28 -4.97
C THR A 36 0.87 -3.33 -5.97
N GLU A 37 2.09 -3.21 -6.52
CA GLU A 37 2.67 -4.23 -7.41
C GLU A 37 2.74 -5.61 -6.73
N THR A 38 3.31 -5.67 -5.52
CA THR A 38 3.41 -6.92 -4.76
C THR A 38 2.02 -7.48 -4.42
N TYR A 39 1.10 -6.60 -4.06
CA TYR A 39 -0.26 -6.95 -3.68
C TYR A 39 -1.04 -7.51 -4.87
N GLU A 40 -0.98 -6.86 -6.02
CA GLU A 40 -1.60 -7.32 -7.28
C GLU A 40 -1.06 -8.68 -7.70
N GLU A 41 0.25 -8.90 -7.62
CA GLU A 41 0.87 -10.21 -7.92
C GLU A 41 0.36 -11.32 -7.00
N LEU A 42 0.31 -11.05 -5.69
CA LEU A 42 -0.19 -12.01 -4.71
C LEU A 42 -1.68 -12.30 -4.91
N HIS A 43 -2.47 -11.26 -5.21
CA HIS A 43 -3.91 -11.38 -5.36
C HIS A 43 -4.31 -12.05 -6.69
N ALA A 44 -3.53 -11.83 -7.74
CA ALA A 44 -3.66 -12.57 -9.00
C ALA A 44 -3.47 -14.08 -8.80
N ARG A 45 -2.55 -14.49 -7.93
CA ARG A 45 -2.25 -15.90 -7.63
C ARG A 45 -3.25 -16.58 -6.70
N THR A 46 -4.02 -15.82 -5.92
CA THR A 46 -5.03 -16.38 -4.99
C THR A 46 -6.42 -16.51 -5.61
N SER A 47 -6.64 -16.01 -6.83
CA SER A 47 -7.87 -16.23 -7.62
C SER A 47 -7.85 -17.50 -8.49
N GLU A 48 -6.85 -18.36 -8.37
CA GLU A 48 -6.70 -19.64 -9.11
C GLU A 48 -7.16 -20.88 -8.31
#